data_AF-A0AAV8VTY7-F1
#
_entry.id   AF-A0AAV8VTY7-F1
#
_cell.length_a   1.000
_cell.length_b   1.000
_cell.length_c   1.000
_cell.angle_alpha   90.00
_cell.angle_beta   90.00
_cell.angle_gamma   90.00
#
_symmetry.space_group_name_H-M   'P 1'
#
loop_
_entity.id
_entity.type
_entity.pdbx_description
1 polymer ?
#
loop_
_entity_poly.entity_id
_entity_poly.type
_entity_poly.pdbx_seq_one_letter_code
_entity_poly.pdbx_strand_id
1 'polypeptide(L)'
;MSRFSGVLQLTDLDDFITPSQECIKPVKIEKTASSTGAKITIQEDGYFQIDEDGSAQKLQKVEITLSDCLACSGCITSAESVLVTQQSQEELLRIFEENKNLKLQDRTEDAKLIIVSVSIQPILSLAVRYSLSPSDCAAKLSQYLKQLGADMIVDMTIADDLALLESQKEFIRRYRATKSDGVKNILPMLASSCPGWVCYAEKTHGSYILPYIATTKSPQQIMGSLIKQWVGRSVEGRQIYHVTVMPCYDKKLEAARDDFFSKETQSRDVDCVITAIELEQMLVKDGISLDTLSNSTFSQPWLLKDDQEISPLLTRHIGSGSGGYADHIFKYAVKELFGEEIENLEYKNLRNPDFREAVLEKDGVVLLRFAIANGFKNIQNLVQKLKRGKSNYHYVEVMACPSGCLNGGAQVRPKDGTSVKELASKLEELYNSLPVAIPEQNELVKKLYDSWLGGQESDKSSAVLHTQYHAVEKIANAFNIKW
;
A
#
# COMPACT_ATOMS: atom_id res chain seq x y z
N MET A 1 37.56 16.10 26.09
CA MET A 1 37.01 17.30 25.42
C MET A 1 36.74 16.95 23.96
N SER A 2 35.51 16.56 23.66
CA SER A 2 35.11 16.02 22.36
C SER A 2 34.82 17.17 21.39
N ARG A 3 35.57 17.25 20.29
CA ARG A 3 35.30 18.15 19.17
C ARG A 3 34.32 17.46 18.21
N PHE A 4 33.03 17.69 18.39
CA PHE A 4 32.05 17.54 17.31
C PHE A 4 31.75 18.92 16.70
N SER A 5 31.65 18.96 15.38
CA SER A 5 31.31 20.15 14.58
C SER A 5 29.92 20.66 14.92
N GLY A 6 29.79 21.97 15.19
CA GLY A 6 28.54 22.66 15.57
C GLY A 6 27.45 22.72 14.50
N VAL A 7 27.62 22.04 13.36
CA VAL A 7 26.62 21.98 12.27
C VAL A 7 25.49 20.97 12.55
N LEU A 8 25.67 20.05 13.51
CA LEU A 8 24.68 19.01 13.83
C LEU A 8 23.67 19.40 14.92
N GLN A 9 23.79 20.60 15.52
CA GLN A 9 22.93 21.02 16.64
C GLN A 9 21.78 21.97 16.24
N LEU A 10 21.66 22.37 14.97
CA LEU A 10 20.74 23.45 14.55
C LEU A 10 19.73 23.05 13.45
N THR A 11 19.50 21.77 13.21
CA THR A 11 18.39 21.34 12.36
C THR A 11 17.39 20.56 13.20
N ASP A 12 16.34 21.25 13.63
CA ASP A 12 15.02 20.65 13.77
C ASP A 12 14.72 19.94 12.45
N LEU A 13 14.85 18.61 12.50
CA LEU A 13 14.74 17.69 11.38
C LEU A 13 13.25 17.47 11.08
N ASP A 14 12.64 18.47 10.45
CA ASP A 14 11.37 18.29 9.76
C ASP A 14 11.55 17.23 8.66
N ASP A 15 10.60 16.29 8.59
CA ASP A 15 10.46 15.26 7.55
C ASP A 15 10.15 15.85 6.15
N PHE A 16 10.46 17.11 5.94
CA PHE A 16 10.36 17.75 4.65
C PHE A 16 11.48 17.24 3.76
N ILE A 17 11.09 16.48 2.73
CA ILE A 17 11.88 16.28 1.52
C ILE A 17 12.37 17.67 1.11
N THR A 18 13.66 17.95 1.23
CA THR A 18 14.22 19.14 0.61
C THR A 18 13.92 19.00 -0.88
N PRO A 19 13.09 19.86 -1.50
CA PRO A 19 12.68 19.63 -2.86
C PRO A 19 13.94 19.62 -3.73
N SER A 20 14.08 18.61 -4.58
CA SER A 20 14.95 18.75 -5.75
C SER A 20 14.53 20.06 -6.45
N GLN A 21 15.50 20.82 -6.95
CA GLN A 21 15.28 22.09 -7.66
C GLN A 21 14.31 21.97 -8.87
N GLU A 22 13.85 20.77 -9.19
CA GLU A 22 12.86 20.46 -10.23
C GLU A 22 11.40 20.45 -9.72
N CYS A 23 11.13 20.52 -8.41
CA CYS A 23 9.77 20.57 -7.87
C CYS A 23 9.25 22.02 -7.75
N ILE A 24 9.23 22.74 -8.86
CA ILE A 24 8.56 24.04 -8.96
C ILE A 24 7.45 23.88 -10.00
N LYS A 25 6.18 23.90 -9.57
CA LYS A 25 5.06 24.18 -10.48
C LYS A 25 5.20 25.65 -10.88
N PRO A 26 5.57 25.99 -12.12
CA PRO A 26 5.68 27.39 -12.51
C PRO A 26 4.28 27.98 -12.48
N VAL A 27 3.97 28.73 -11.42
CA VAL A 27 2.77 29.55 -11.37
C VAL A 27 2.94 30.58 -12.48
N LYS A 28 2.03 30.59 -13.46
CA LYS A 28 1.92 31.71 -14.39
C LYS A 28 1.43 32.90 -13.58
N ILE A 29 2.37 33.67 -13.05
CA ILE A 29 2.10 34.99 -12.52
C ILE A 29 1.90 35.86 -13.76
N GLU A 30 0.69 36.36 -13.98
CA GLU A 30 0.46 37.44 -14.92
C GLU A 30 1.19 38.67 -14.38
N LYS A 31 2.44 38.84 -14.79
CA LYS A 31 3.24 40.01 -14.42
C LYS A 31 2.69 41.20 -15.21
N THR A 32 1.85 42.01 -14.59
CA THR A 32 1.86 43.43 -14.91
C THR A 32 3.26 43.94 -14.55
N ALA A 33 3.87 44.71 -15.46
CA ALA A 33 5.25 45.14 -15.31
C ALA A 33 5.39 46.11 -14.11
N SER A 34 5.69 45.58 -12.92
CA SER A 34 6.18 46.34 -11.80
C SER A 34 7.59 45.88 -11.43
N SER A 35 8.47 46.85 -11.25
CA SER A 35 9.86 46.67 -10.85
C SER A 35 9.97 46.07 -9.45
N THR A 36 11.04 45.32 -9.24
CA THR A 36 11.49 44.70 -7.99
C THR A 36 11.20 45.52 -6.72
N GLY A 37 10.14 45.19 -5.98
CA GLY A 37 9.80 45.88 -4.71
C GLY A 37 8.63 45.32 -3.88
N ALA A 38 7.85 44.35 -4.38
CA ALA A 38 6.64 43.89 -3.69
C ALA A 38 6.89 43.22 -2.32
N LYS A 39 6.13 43.60 -1.29
CA LYS A 39 6.17 42.99 0.06
C LYS A 39 4.98 42.05 0.27
N ILE A 40 5.24 40.81 0.68
CA ILE A 40 4.19 39.84 1.06
C ILE A 40 3.87 40.02 2.54
N THR A 41 2.60 40.23 2.86
CA THR A 41 2.12 40.37 4.24
C THR A 41 1.11 39.26 4.55
N ILE A 42 1.24 38.64 5.72
CA ILE A 42 0.35 37.59 6.21
C ILE A 42 -0.71 38.26 7.09
N GLN A 43 -1.99 38.12 6.73
CA GLN A 43 -3.12 38.55 7.55
C GLN A 43 -3.99 37.32 7.90
N GLU A 44 -4.89 37.43 8.88
CA GLU A 44 -5.76 36.32 9.31
C GLU A 44 -6.60 35.73 8.16
N ASP A 45 -6.87 36.54 7.13
CA ASP A 45 -7.76 36.18 6.01
C ASP A 45 -7.02 35.72 4.73
N GLY A 46 -5.68 35.58 4.78
CA GLY A 46 -4.85 35.05 3.68
C GLY A 46 -3.54 35.81 3.41
N TYR A 47 -2.89 35.45 2.29
CA TYR A 47 -1.64 36.08 1.84
C TYR A 47 -1.92 37.20 0.86
N PHE A 48 -1.34 38.38 1.10
CA PHE A 48 -1.50 39.54 0.24
C PHE A 48 -0.14 40.04 -0.25
N GLN A 49 -0.06 40.34 -1.55
CA GLN A 49 1.03 41.11 -2.13
C GLN A 49 0.63 42.58 -2.08
N ILE A 50 1.47 43.41 -1.45
CA ILE A 50 1.30 44.85 -1.44
C ILE A 50 2.29 45.43 -2.44
N ASP A 51 1.77 46.08 -3.47
CA ASP A 51 2.56 46.78 -4.48
C ASP A 51 2.97 48.18 -3.96
N GLU A 52 3.95 48.82 -4.59
CA GLU A 52 4.52 50.10 -4.13
C GLU A 52 3.49 51.25 -4.10
N ASP A 53 2.39 51.12 -4.83
CA ASP A 53 1.26 52.06 -4.85
C ASP A 53 0.28 51.88 -3.68
N GLY A 54 0.53 50.90 -2.80
CA GLY A 54 -0.33 50.57 -1.66
C GLY A 54 -1.53 49.71 -2.02
N SER A 55 -1.65 49.26 -3.27
CA SER A 55 -2.68 48.30 -3.67
C SER A 55 -2.35 46.91 -3.12
N ALA A 56 -3.36 46.22 -2.59
CA ALA A 56 -3.23 44.90 -1.99
C ALA A 56 -3.90 43.85 -2.89
N GLN A 57 -3.11 42.98 -3.51
CA GLN A 57 -3.61 41.85 -4.29
C GLN A 57 -3.62 40.60 -3.40
N LYS A 58 -4.80 39.98 -3.24
CA LYS A 58 -4.91 38.68 -2.55
C LYS A 58 -4.28 37.60 -3.42
N LEU A 59 -3.23 36.96 -2.92
CA LEU A 59 -2.60 35.86 -3.62
C LEU A 59 -3.56 34.66 -3.64
N GLN A 60 -3.83 34.15 -4.83
CA GLN A 60 -4.64 32.94 -4.97
C GLN A 60 -3.87 31.76 -4.37
N LYS A 61 -4.56 30.99 -3.53
CA LYS A 61 -4.04 29.73 -3.02
C LYS A 61 -3.80 28.80 -4.21
N VAL A 62 -2.56 28.38 -4.41
CA VAL A 62 -2.24 27.41 -5.45
C VAL A 62 -2.87 26.07 -5.06
N GLU A 63 -3.78 25.58 -5.90
CA GLU A 63 -4.27 24.21 -5.80
C GLU A 63 -3.20 23.26 -6.37
N ILE A 64 -2.62 22.46 -5.48
CA ILE A 64 -1.71 21.37 -5.81
C ILE A 64 -2.58 20.13 -5.99
N THR A 65 -2.58 19.56 -7.19
CA THR A 65 -3.31 18.32 -7.46
C THR A 65 -2.51 17.12 -6.92
N LEU A 66 -3.16 15.97 -6.71
CA LEU A 66 -2.47 14.75 -6.27
C LEU A 66 -1.35 14.35 -7.24
N SER A 67 -1.57 14.53 -8.55
CA SER A 67 -0.56 14.33 -9.58
C SER A 67 0.62 15.28 -9.46
N ASP A 68 0.39 16.56 -9.12
CA ASP A 68 1.46 17.52 -8.87
C ASP A 68 2.32 17.11 -7.66
N CYS A 69 1.70 16.60 -6.59
CA CYS A 69 2.39 16.14 -5.38
C CYS A 69 3.22 14.87 -5.64
N LEU A 70 2.67 13.91 -6.39
CA LEU A 70 3.35 12.65 -6.74
C LEU A 70 4.45 12.85 -7.81
N ALA A 71 4.32 13.85 -8.69
CA ALA A 71 5.30 14.15 -9.75
C ALA A 71 6.53 14.93 -9.23
N CYS A 72 6.37 15.69 -8.14
CA CYS A 72 7.39 16.53 -7.50
C CYS A 72 8.76 15.85 -7.25
N SER A 73 8.76 14.53 -7.03
CA SER A 73 9.98 13.75 -6.73
C SER A 73 10.45 12.87 -7.88
N GLY A 74 9.87 13.01 -9.09
CA GLY A 74 10.11 12.08 -10.20
C GLY A 74 9.55 10.67 -9.95
N CYS A 75 8.63 10.53 -8.98
CA CYS A 75 8.07 9.25 -8.59
C CYS A 75 7.00 8.74 -9.56
N ILE A 76 6.32 9.61 -10.30
CA ILE A 76 5.37 9.24 -11.36
C ILE A 76 5.66 10.03 -12.65
N THR A 77 5.53 9.36 -13.78
CA THR A 77 5.55 9.92 -15.13
C THR A 77 4.18 10.52 -15.48
N SER A 78 4.11 11.37 -16.51
CA SER A 78 2.83 11.89 -17.00
C SER A 78 1.86 10.77 -17.42
N ALA A 79 2.38 9.66 -17.95
CA ALA A 79 1.58 8.48 -18.27
C ALA A 79 1.02 7.80 -17.00
N GLU A 80 1.87 7.59 -15.99
CA GLU A 80 1.44 7.06 -14.69
C GLU A 80 0.40 7.98 -14.02
N SER A 81 0.54 9.30 -14.14
CA SER A 81 -0.47 10.25 -13.64
C SER A 81 -1.83 10.04 -14.28
N VAL A 82 -1.90 9.82 -15.59
CA VAL A 82 -3.17 9.52 -16.29
C VAL A 82 -3.77 8.21 -15.78
N LEU A 83 -2.94 7.18 -15.59
CA LEU A 83 -3.38 5.88 -15.06
C LEU A 83 -3.91 5.97 -13.62
N VAL A 84 -3.33 6.84 -12.79
CA VAL A 84 -3.85 7.12 -11.45
C VAL A 84 -5.18 7.87 -11.52
N THR A 85 -5.34 8.84 -12.42
CA THR A 85 -6.61 9.55 -12.61
C THR A 85 -7.72 8.64 -13.13
N GLN A 86 -7.40 7.64 -13.95
CA GLN A 86 -8.34 6.60 -14.37
C GLN A 86 -8.78 5.68 -13.23
N GLN A 87 -8.16 5.77 -12.05
CA GLN A 87 -8.52 5.01 -10.87
C GLN A 87 -9.01 5.97 -9.78
N SER A 88 -10.04 6.74 -10.08
CA SER A 88 -10.61 7.73 -9.15
C SER A 88 -12.02 7.39 -8.70
N GLN A 89 -12.50 8.09 -7.67
CA GLN A 89 -13.89 8.01 -7.23
C GLN A 89 -14.88 8.39 -8.34
N GLU A 90 -14.53 9.34 -9.21
CA GLU A 90 -15.38 9.75 -10.34
C GLU A 90 -15.54 8.61 -11.36
N GLU A 91 -14.44 7.93 -11.68
CA GLU A 91 -14.50 6.76 -12.56
C GLU A 91 -15.31 5.62 -11.94
N LEU A 92 -15.10 5.35 -10.65
CA LEU A 92 -15.88 4.33 -9.94
C LEU A 92 -17.38 4.62 -10.01
N LEU A 93 -17.77 5.85 -9.66
CA LEU A 93 -19.17 6.27 -9.68
C LEU A 93 -19.76 6.23 -11.08
N ARG A 94 -18.97 6.58 -12.11
CA ARG A 94 -19.38 6.44 -13.52
C ARG A 94 -19.70 4.99 -13.87
N ILE A 95 -18.79 4.06 -13.57
CA ILE A 95 -19.00 2.63 -13.84
C ILE A 95 -20.21 2.09 -13.09
N PHE A 96 -20.42 2.52 -11.84
CA PHE A 96 -21.56 2.09 -11.03
C PHE A 96 -22.88 2.57 -11.63
N GLU A 97 -22.93 3.82 -12.08
CA GLU A 97 -24.10 4.41 -12.72
C GLU A 97 -24.38 3.78 -14.09
N GLU A 98 -23.34 3.55 -14.90
CA GLU A 98 -23.45 2.82 -16.18
C GLU A 98 -24.04 1.41 -15.96
N ASN A 99 -23.52 0.67 -14.99
CA ASN A 99 -24.03 -0.66 -14.65
C ASN A 99 -25.47 -0.64 -14.13
N LYS A 100 -25.83 0.33 -13.28
CA LYS A 100 -27.21 0.52 -12.81
C LYS A 100 -28.16 0.76 -13.98
N ASN A 101 -27.77 1.63 -14.92
CA ASN A 101 -28.58 1.93 -16.09
C ASN A 101 -28.75 0.72 -17.01
N LEU A 102 -27.71 -0.11 -17.20
CA LEU A 102 -27.82 -1.37 -17.95
C LEU A 102 -28.79 -2.35 -17.29
N LYS A 103 -28.68 -2.52 -15.96
CA LYS A 103 -29.60 -3.37 -15.18
C LYS A 103 -31.05 -2.88 -15.24
N LEU A 104 -31.28 -1.56 -15.22
CA LEU A 104 -32.62 -0.97 -15.36
C LEU A 104 -33.22 -1.14 -16.77
N GLN A 105 -32.38 -1.27 -17.79
CA GLN A 105 -32.78 -1.53 -19.19
C GLN A 105 -32.95 -3.02 -19.49
N ASP A 106 -32.91 -3.90 -18.49
CA ASP A 106 -32.95 -5.36 -18.61
C ASP A 106 -31.78 -5.94 -19.44
N ARG A 107 -30.69 -5.18 -19.59
CA ARG A 107 -29.45 -5.58 -20.29
C ARG A 107 -28.41 -6.09 -19.30
N THR A 108 -28.82 -7.03 -18.47
CA THR A 108 -27.99 -7.51 -17.35
C THR A 108 -26.79 -8.34 -17.83
N GLU A 109 -26.84 -8.90 -19.04
CA GLU A 109 -25.71 -9.55 -19.70
C GLU A 109 -24.58 -8.57 -20.07
N ASP A 110 -24.90 -7.31 -20.37
CA ASP A 110 -23.93 -6.28 -20.70
C ASP A 110 -23.34 -5.61 -19.44
N ALA A 111 -24.01 -5.78 -18.29
CA ALA A 111 -23.55 -5.24 -17.03
C ALA A 111 -22.37 -6.04 -16.47
N LYS A 112 -21.37 -5.31 -15.96
CA LYS A 112 -20.21 -5.92 -15.30
C LYS A 112 -20.61 -6.46 -13.93
N LEU A 113 -19.92 -7.49 -13.44
CA LEU A 113 -20.01 -7.90 -12.04
C LEU A 113 -19.04 -7.04 -11.22
N ILE A 114 -19.55 -6.17 -10.34
CA ILE A 114 -18.71 -5.28 -9.53
C ILE A 114 -18.38 -5.96 -8.20
N ILE A 115 -17.10 -6.27 -7.99
CA ILE A 115 -16.61 -6.87 -6.75
C ILE A 115 -15.68 -5.87 -6.06
N VAL A 116 -15.94 -5.58 -4.79
CA VAL A 116 -15.11 -4.66 -3.99
C VAL A 116 -14.41 -5.43 -2.89
N SER A 117 -13.08 -5.46 -2.92
CA SER A 117 -12.25 -6.07 -1.88
C SER A 117 -11.75 -5.02 -0.90
N VAL A 118 -12.03 -5.18 0.39
CA VAL A 118 -11.77 -4.16 1.41
C VAL A 118 -10.63 -4.57 2.34
N SER A 119 -9.58 -3.76 2.36
CA SER A 119 -8.45 -3.94 3.27
C SER A 119 -8.79 -3.48 4.71
N ILE A 120 -8.12 -4.06 5.69
CA ILE A 120 -8.36 -3.78 7.11
C ILE A 120 -8.00 -2.34 7.50
N GLN A 121 -6.90 -1.79 6.97
CA GLN A 121 -6.39 -0.48 7.41
C GLN A 121 -7.35 0.68 7.06
N PRO A 122 -7.99 0.73 5.87
CA PRO A 122 -9.06 1.69 5.58
C PRO A 122 -10.25 1.57 6.53
N ILE A 123 -10.67 0.34 6.86
CA ILE A 123 -11.80 0.12 7.79
C ILE A 123 -11.45 0.69 9.16
N LEU A 124 -10.24 0.42 9.68
CA LEU A 124 -9.81 0.97 10.97
C LEU A 124 -9.75 2.51 10.96
N SER A 125 -9.27 3.09 9.86
CA SER A 125 -9.23 4.55 9.69
C SER A 125 -10.63 5.17 9.74
N LEU A 126 -11.60 4.58 9.02
CA LEU A 126 -12.99 5.01 9.03
C LEU A 126 -13.67 4.73 10.39
N ALA A 127 -13.37 3.60 11.03
CA ALA A 127 -13.91 3.25 12.34
C ALA A 127 -13.53 4.32 13.39
N VAL A 128 -12.28 4.77 13.39
CA VAL A 128 -11.84 5.88 14.25
C VAL A 128 -12.52 7.20 13.87
N ARG A 129 -12.64 7.50 12.56
CA ARG A 129 -13.25 8.74 12.04
C ARG A 129 -14.72 8.92 12.45
N TYR A 130 -15.46 7.82 12.49
CA TYR A 130 -16.90 7.77 12.78
C TYR A 130 -17.23 7.17 14.16
N SER A 131 -16.23 6.94 15.01
CA SER A 131 -16.40 6.38 16.37
C SER A 131 -17.17 5.05 16.41
N LEU A 132 -16.86 4.15 15.47
CA LEU A 132 -17.47 2.83 15.32
C LEU A 132 -16.52 1.71 15.78
N SER A 133 -17.09 0.56 16.13
CA SER A 133 -16.29 -0.68 16.24
C SER A 133 -15.79 -1.10 14.84
N PRO A 134 -14.66 -1.83 14.72
CA PRO A 134 -14.17 -2.28 13.42
C PRO A 134 -15.19 -3.11 12.63
N SER A 135 -15.88 -4.05 13.28
CA SER A 135 -16.89 -4.89 12.63
C SER A 135 -18.13 -4.10 12.21
N ASP A 136 -18.60 -3.16 13.04
CA ASP A 136 -19.73 -2.30 12.66
C ASP A 136 -19.37 -1.38 11.50
N CYS A 137 -18.15 -0.82 11.51
CA CYS A 137 -17.65 0.00 10.41
C CYS A 137 -17.58 -0.81 9.11
N ALA A 138 -17.05 -2.04 9.15
CA ALA A 138 -17.02 -2.93 8.00
C ALA A 138 -18.43 -3.22 7.44
N ALA A 139 -19.40 -3.50 8.33
CA ALA A 139 -20.77 -3.80 7.95
C ALA A 139 -21.50 -2.58 7.34
N LYS A 140 -21.31 -1.40 7.92
CA LYS A 140 -21.88 -0.14 7.41
C LYS A 140 -21.22 0.29 6.10
N LEU A 141 -19.91 0.06 5.95
CA LEU A 141 -19.19 0.31 4.71
C LEU A 141 -19.67 -0.63 3.60
N SER A 142 -19.92 -1.91 3.91
CA SER A 142 -20.54 -2.83 2.96
C SER A 142 -21.90 -2.31 2.47
N GLN A 143 -22.74 -1.83 3.39
CA GLN A 143 -24.03 -1.25 3.04
C GLN A 143 -23.89 -0.07 2.07
N TYR A 144 -22.96 0.85 2.36
CA TYR A 144 -22.71 2.00 1.50
C TYR A 144 -22.28 1.59 0.08
N LEU A 145 -21.30 0.69 -0.02
CA LEU A 145 -20.79 0.22 -1.32
C LEU A 145 -21.85 -0.53 -2.13
N LYS A 146 -22.71 -1.33 -1.47
CA LYS A 146 -23.86 -1.99 -2.11
C LYS A 146 -24.90 -0.98 -2.60
N GLN A 147 -25.20 0.08 -1.84
CA GLN A 147 -26.07 1.18 -2.29
C GLN A 147 -25.52 1.91 -3.51
N LEU A 148 -24.21 2.09 -3.56
CA LEU A 148 -23.53 2.68 -4.70
C LEU A 148 -23.61 1.79 -5.94
N GLY A 149 -23.63 0.46 -5.79
CA GLY A 149 -23.89 -0.48 -6.90
C GLY A 149 -22.96 -1.70 -6.95
N ALA A 150 -22.15 -1.94 -5.91
CA ALA A 150 -21.35 -3.14 -5.81
C ALA A 150 -22.22 -4.40 -5.66
N ASP A 151 -21.87 -5.46 -6.39
CA ASP A 151 -22.57 -6.75 -6.34
C ASP A 151 -22.05 -7.63 -5.21
N MET A 152 -20.74 -7.61 -4.96
CA MET A 152 -20.09 -8.38 -3.88
C MET A 152 -19.09 -7.53 -3.12
N ILE A 153 -19.05 -7.70 -1.80
CA ILE A 153 -18.06 -7.06 -0.91
C ILE A 153 -17.28 -8.17 -0.22
N VAL A 154 -15.96 -8.23 -0.41
CA VAL A 154 -15.11 -9.27 0.17
C VAL A 154 -14.01 -8.67 1.02
N ASP A 155 -13.56 -9.40 2.04
CA ASP A 155 -12.36 -9.04 2.80
C ASP A 155 -11.09 -9.58 2.14
N MET A 156 -9.94 -9.04 2.56
CA MET A 156 -8.62 -9.37 2.00
C MET A 156 -7.96 -10.61 2.64
N THR A 157 -8.56 -11.24 3.65
CA THR A 157 -7.88 -12.20 4.54
C THR A 157 -7.24 -13.36 3.78
N ILE A 158 -7.93 -13.94 2.78
CA ILE A 158 -7.38 -15.03 1.99
C ILE A 158 -6.14 -14.59 1.20
N ALA A 159 -6.16 -13.39 0.64
CA ALA A 159 -5.02 -12.89 -0.11
C ALA A 159 -3.85 -12.52 0.80
N ASP A 160 -4.14 -11.97 1.98
CA ASP A 160 -3.13 -11.71 3.02
C ASP A 160 -2.47 -13.01 3.51
N ASP A 161 -3.27 -14.04 3.78
CA ASP A 161 -2.78 -15.37 4.19
C ASP A 161 -1.90 -16.01 3.10
N LEU A 162 -2.35 -16.00 1.84
CA LEU A 162 -1.55 -16.52 0.72
C LEU A 162 -0.23 -15.77 0.56
N ALA A 163 -0.24 -14.44 0.70
CA ALA A 163 0.97 -13.62 0.59
C ALA A 163 1.99 -13.97 1.69
N LEU A 164 1.53 -14.20 2.92
CA LEU A 164 2.39 -14.60 4.04
C LEU A 164 2.97 -16.00 3.82
N LEU A 165 2.12 -16.96 3.44
CA LEU A 165 2.53 -18.35 3.19
C LEU A 165 3.54 -18.47 2.04
N GLU A 166 3.37 -17.71 0.95
CA GLU A 166 4.34 -17.71 -0.16
C GLU A 166 5.63 -16.97 0.21
N SER A 167 5.53 -15.86 0.95
CA SER A 167 6.71 -15.11 1.40
C SER A 167 7.58 -15.92 2.37
N GLN A 168 6.99 -16.70 3.28
CA GLN A 168 7.77 -17.53 4.20
C GLN A 168 8.50 -18.66 3.47
N LYS A 169 7.84 -19.32 2.51
CA LYS A 169 8.47 -20.36 1.67
C LYS A 169 9.63 -19.77 0.87
N GLU A 170 9.41 -18.60 0.27
CA GLU A 170 10.45 -17.91 -0.49
C GLU A 170 11.66 -17.58 0.38
N PHE A 171 11.44 -17.09 1.61
CA PHE A 171 12.52 -16.83 2.56
C PHE A 171 13.32 -18.10 2.87
N ILE A 172 12.65 -19.21 3.22
CA ILE A 172 13.31 -20.49 3.52
C ILE A 172 14.16 -20.96 2.34
N ARG A 173 13.60 -20.94 1.12
CA ARG A 173 14.30 -21.32 -0.10
C ARG A 173 15.56 -20.47 -0.31
N ARG A 174 15.44 -19.14 -0.20
CA ARG A 174 16.59 -18.22 -0.33
C ARG A 174 17.63 -18.48 0.75
N TYR A 175 17.22 -18.66 2.01
CA TYR A 175 18.11 -18.95 3.12
C TYR A 175 18.92 -20.24 2.90
N ARG A 176 18.24 -21.35 2.59
CA ARG A 176 18.88 -22.65 2.32
C ARG A 176 19.85 -22.57 1.14
N ALA A 177 19.49 -21.85 0.06
CA ALA A 177 20.36 -21.65 -1.10
C ALA A 177 21.65 -20.86 -0.76
N THR A 178 21.58 -19.84 0.11
CA THR A 178 22.80 -19.13 0.56
C THR A 178 23.73 -19.99 1.41
N LYS A 179 23.19 -20.98 2.14
CA LYS A 179 23.96 -21.86 3.03
C LYS A 179 24.55 -23.07 2.30
N SER A 180 23.76 -23.69 1.41
CA SER A 180 24.10 -24.98 0.78
C SER A 180 24.76 -24.80 -0.59
N ASP A 181 24.24 -23.87 -1.40
CA ASP A 181 24.63 -23.73 -2.81
C ASP A 181 25.63 -22.57 -3.02
N GLY A 182 25.93 -21.81 -1.96
CA GLY A 182 26.84 -20.68 -2.00
C GLY A 182 26.35 -19.51 -2.86
N VAL A 183 25.05 -19.49 -3.22
CA VAL A 183 24.45 -18.43 -4.03
C VAL A 183 24.56 -17.10 -3.29
N LYS A 184 25.17 -16.11 -3.96
CA LYS A 184 25.35 -14.76 -3.42
C LYS A 184 24.27 -13.83 -3.94
N ASN A 185 24.06 -12.70 -3.25
CA ASN A 185 23.20 -11.60 -3.67
C ASN A 185 21.68 -11.92 -3.74
N ILE A 186 21.20 -12.85 -2.93
CA ILE A 186 19.76 -13.16 -2.77
C ILE A 186 19.22 -12.85 -1.37
N LEU A 187 20.11 -12.51 -0.42
CA LEU A 187 19.78 -12.03 0.94
C LEU A 187 20.51 -10.70 1.24
N PRO A 188 19.88 -9.75 1.98
CA PRO A 188 18.57 -9.88 2.63
C PRO A 188 17.43 -10.01 1.63
N MET A 189 16.43 -10.83 1.95
CA MET A 189 15.16 -10.79 1.24
C MET A 189 14.41 -9.52 1.69
N LEU A 190 14.08 -8.66 0.74
CA LEU A 190 13.39 -7.39 0.98
C LEU A 190 11.91 -7.58 0.63
N ALA A 191 11.02 -7.19 1.54
CA ALA A 191 9.58 -7.29 1.28
C ALA A 191 9.14 -6.53 0.02
N SER A 192 8.09 -7.04 -0.63
CA SER A 192 7.54 -6.52 -1.89
C SER A 192 6.15 -5.90 -1.75
N SER A 193 5.48 -6.06 -0.60
CA SER A 193 4.07 -5.69 -0.43
C SER A 193 3.79 -4.19 -0.50
N CYS A 194 4.82 -3.34 -0.28
CA CYS A 194 4.76 -1.88 -0.34
C CYS A 194 5.11 -1.36 -1.75
N PRO A 195 4.14 -0.82 -2.51
CA PRO A 195 4.40 -0.37 -3.89
C PRO A 195 5.32 0.85 -3.97
N GLY A 196 5.25 1.78 -3.01
CA GLY A 196 6.15 2.93 -2.96
C GLY A 196 7.63 2.53 -2.83
N TRP A 197 7.91 1.46 -2.08
CA TRP A 197 9.24 0.87 -1.99
C TRP A 197 9.67 0.21 -3.31
N VAL A 198 8.80 -0.62 -3.91
CA VAL A 198 9.08 -1.29 -5.18
C VAL A 198 9.35 -0.28 -6.30
N CYS A 199 8.50 0.74 -6.43
CA CYS A 199 8.67 1.80 -7.42
C CYS A 199 10.01 2.54 -7.23
N TYR A 200 10.37 2.85 -5.99
CA TYR A 200 11.65 3.47 -5.67
C TYR A 200 12.84 2.59 -6.08
N ALA A 201 12.77 1.28 -5.80
CA ALA A 201 13.81 0.33 -6.15
C ALA A 201 13.98 0.21 -7.68
N GLU A 202 12.88 0.07 -8.43
CA GLU A 202 12.87 -0.05 -9.89
C GLU A 202 13.41 1.21 -10.58
N LYS A 203 12.99 2.40 -10.13
CA LYS A 203 13.38 3.69 -10.75
C LYS A 203 14.76 4.20 -10.35
N THR A 204 15.20 3.89 -9.13
CA THR A 204 16.42 4.51 -8.55
C THR A 204 17.61 3.57 -8.48
N HIS A 205 17.37 2.27 -8.37
CA HIS A 205 18.42 1.31 -8.05
C HIS A 205 18.54 0.15 -9.03
N GLY A 206 17.47 -0.15 -9.77
CA GLY A 206 17.47 -1.12 -10.86
C GLY A 206 18.08 -2.47 -10.45
N SER A 207 18.81 -3.07 -11.39
CA SER A 207 19.35 -4.44 -11.26
C SER A 207 20.18 -4.72 -10.00
N TYR A 208 20.68 -3.69 -9.30
CA TYR A 208 21.40 -3.89 -8.05
C TYR A 208 20.50 -4.32 -6.89
N ILE A 209 19.29 -3.78 -6.78
CA ILE A 209 18.38 -4.03 -5.64
C ILE A 209 17.32 -5.07 -5.97
N LEU A 210 16.83 -5.11 -7.21
CA LEU A 210 15.72 -5.98 -7.61
C LEU A 210 15.91 -7.47 -7.27
N PRO A 211 17.12 -8.08 -7.38
CA PRO A 211 17.32 -9.49 -7.00
C PRO A 211 17.01 -9.80 -5.52
N TYR A 212 17.09 -8.79 -4.65
CA TYR A 212 16.81 -8.94 -3.22
C TYR A 212 15.31 -8.85 -2.89
N ILE A 213 14.49 -8.30 -3.78
CA ILE A 213 13.05 -8.12 -3.54
C ILE A 213 12.34 -9.49 -3.65
N ALA A 214 11.45 -9.77 -2.70
CA ALA A 214 10.62 -10.97 -2.69
C ALA A 214 9.72 -10.99 -3.94
N THR A 215 9.56 -12.15 -4.56
CA THR A 215 8.78 -12.32 -5.79
C THR A 215 7.28 -12.47 -5.53
N THR A 216 6.88 -12.80 -4.29
CA THR A 216 5.47 -12.87 -3.92
C THR A 216 4.76 -11.56 -4.24
N LYS A 217 3.63 -11.64 -4.95
CA LYS A 217 2.74 -10.50 -5.24
C LYS A 217 2.21 -9.92 -3.92
N SER A 218 1.84 -8.64 -3.94
CA SER A 218 1.16 -8.06 -2.77
C SER A 218 -0.24 -8.67 -2.61
N PRO A 219 -0.84 -8.59 -1.40
CA PRO A 219 -2.20 -9.07 -1.19
C PRO A 219 -3.23 -8.48 -2.16
N GLN A 220 -3.08 -7.21 -2.56
CA GLN A 220 -3.93 -6.58 -3.57
C GLN A 220 -3.93 -7.37 -4.89
N GLN A 221 -2.74 -7.71 -5.39
CA GLN A 221 -2.59 -8.36 -6.69
C GLN A 221 -2.92 -9.85 -6.62
N ILE A 222 -2.61 -10.50 -5.48
CA ILE A 222 -3.11 -11.85 -5.21
C ILE A 222 -4.64 -11.85 -5.25
N MET A 223 -5.30 -10.92 -4.54
CA MET A 223 -6.75 -10.83 -4.55
C MET A 223 -7.30 -10.60 -5.96
N GLY A 224 -6.68 -9.72 -6.75
CA GLY A 224 -7.06 -9.52 -8.14
C GLY A 224 -6.99 -10.80 -8.97
N SER A 225 -5.90 -11.54 -8.86
CA SER A 225 -5.75 -12.86 -9.49
C SER A 225 -6.83 -13.86 -9.01
N LEU A 226 -7.15 -13.90 -7.71
CA LEU A 226 -8.22 -14.74 -7.17
C LEU A 226 -9.59 -14.36 -7.76
N ILE A 227 -9.96 -13.10 -7.72
CA ILE A 227 -11.25 -12.63 -8.22
C ILE A 227 -11.39 -12.90 -9.72
N LYS A 228 -10.38 -12.54 -10.52
CA LYS A 228 -10.46 -12.67 -11.98
C LYS A 228 -10.42 -14.13 -12.44
N GLN A 229 -9.63 -14.99 -11.78
CA GLN A 229 -9.38 -16.35 -12.26
C GLN A 229 -10.13 -17.45 -11.51
N TRP A 230 -10.44 -17.27 -10.22
CA TRP A 230 -11.24 -18.21 -9.43
C TRP A 230 -12.72 -17.86 -9.54
N VAL A 231 -13.11 -16.65 -9.13
CA VAL A 231 -14.52 -16.23 -9.16
C VAL A 231 -15.03 -16.13 -10.60
N GLY A 232 -14.19 -15.65 -11.52
CA GLY A 232 -14.50 -15.59 -12.95
C GLY A 232 -14.88 -16.93 -13.60
N ARG A 233 -14.59 -18.08 -12.98
CA ARG A 233 -15.03 -19.41 -13.48
C ARG A 233 -16.52 -19.65 -13.29
N SER A 234 -17.08 -19.08 -12.23
CA SER A 234 -18.49 -19.25 -11.88
C SER A 234 -19.39 -18.23 -12.59
N VAL A 235 -18.80 -17.21 -13.21
CA VAL A 235 -19.51 -16.09 -13.82
C VAL A 235 -19.26 -16.12 -15.33
N GLU A 236 -19.91 -17.07 -16.01
CA GLU A 236 -19.83 -17.18 -17.47
C GLU A 236 -20.41 -15.91 -18.14
N GLY A 237 -19.64 -15.33 -19.08
CA GLY A 237 -20.12 -14.27 -19.95
C GLY A 237 -20.13 -12.84 -19.39
N ARG A 238 -19.90 -12.61 -18.08
CA ARG A 238 -19.80 -11.24 -17.53
C ARG A 238 -18.37 -10.84 -17.23
N GLN A 239 -17.99 -9.63 -17.64
CA GLN A 239 -16.72 -9.04 -17.25
C GLN A 239 -16.78 -8.62 -15.77
N ILE A 240 -15.82 -9.07 -14.96
CA ILE A 240 -15.69 -8.62 -13.58
C ILE A 240 -15.00 -7.25 -13.58
N TYR A 241 -15.57 -6.28 -12.86
CA TYR A 241 -14.92 -5.02 -12.50
C TYR A 241 -14.51 -5.09 -11.02
N HIS A 242 -13.23 -5.33 -10.78
CA HIS A 242 -12.67 -5.54 -9.46
C HIS A 242 -12.10 -4.23 -8.92
N VAL A 243 -12.64 -3.83 -7.77
CA VAL A 243 -12.27 -2.61 -7.04
C VAL A 243 -11.60 -3.02 -5.74
N THR A 244 -10.54 -2.33 -5.34
CA THR A 244 -9.96 -2.52 -4.01
C THR A 244 -9.98 -1.24 -3.19
N VAL A 245 -10.29 -1.36 -1.89
CA VAL A 245 -10.21 -0.26 -0.93
C VAL A 245 -8.91 -0.37 -0.14
N MET A 246 -8.04 0.63 -0.28
CA MET A 246 -6.65 0.57 0.18
C MET A 246 -6.21 1.81 0.99
N PRO A 247 -5.23 1.71 1.90
CA PRO A 247 -4.78 2.85 2.71
C PRO A 247 -3.76 3.75 1.99
N CYS A 248 -3.48 3.50 0.71
CA CYS A 248 -2.29 4.02 0.01
C CYS A 248 -2.61 4.41 -1.43
N TYR A 249 -2.07 5.54 -1.89
CA TYR A 249 -2.16 5.96 -3.30
C TYR A 249 -1.28 5.10 -4.22
N ASP A 250 -0.12 4.63 -3.76
CA ASP A 250 0.80 3.83 -4.59
C ASP A 250 0.18 2.47 -4.99
N LYS A 251 -0.89 2.04 -4.31
CA LYS A 251 -1.68 0.87 -4.71
C LYS A 251 -2.39 1.08 -6.05
N LYS A 252 -2.73 2.32 -6.43
CA LYS A 252 -3.21 2.68 -7.78
C LYS A 252 -2.11 2.46 -8.83
N LEU A 253 -0.88 2.88 -8.51
CA LEU A 253 0.28 2.65 -9.39
C LEU A 253 0.56 1.15 -9.54
N GLU A 254 0.45 0.39 -8.45
CA GLU A 254 0.60 -1.06 -8.50
C GLU A 254 -0.45 -1.70 -9.43
N ALA A 255 -1.73 -1.36 -9.28
CA ALA A 255 -2.81 -1.86 -10.16
C ALA A 255 -2.63 -1.46 -11.63
N ALA A 256 -1.97 -0.33 -11.89
CA ALA A 256 -1.70 0.16 -13.24
C ALA A 256 -0.55 -0.57 -13.95
N ARG A 257 0.27 -1.37 -13.25
CA ARG A 257 1.43 -2.04 -13.86
C ARG A 257 1.01 -2.98 -14.99
N ASP A 258 1.81 -2.99 -16.05
CA ASP A 258 1.59 -3.89 -17.20
C ASP A 258 1.79 -5.37 -16.83
N ASP A 259 2.60 -5.64 -15.80
CA ASP A 259 2.81 -7.00 -15.24
C ASP A 259 1.50 -7.66 -14.76
N PHE A 260 0.47 -6.86 -14.47
CA PHE A 260 -0.82 -7.34 -13.94
C PHE A 260 -1.97 -7.15 -14.94
N PHE A 261 -1.65 -7.01 -16.23
CA PHE A 261 -2.61 -7.03 -17.32
C PHE A 261 -2.55 -8.38 -18.04
N SER A 262 -3.67 -9.13 -18.06
CA SER A 262 -3.78 -10.34 -18.87
C SER A 262 -4.20 -9.98 -20.29
N LYS A 263 -3.38 -10.42 -21.26
CA LYS A 263 -3.67 -10.26 -22.69
C LYS A 263 -4.77 -11.22 -23.15
N GLU A 264 -4.92 -12.35 -22.48
CA GLU A 264 -5.91 -13.38 -22.79
C GLU A 264 -7.32 -12.89 -22.46
N THR A 265 -7.50 -12.29 -21.29
CA THR A 265 -8.80 -11.77 -20.84
C THR A 265 -9.00 -10.28 -21.12
N GLN A 266 -7.98 -9.60 -21.65
CA GLN A 266 -7.96 -8.14 -21.85
C GLN A 266 -8.39 -7.37 -20.59
N SER A 267 -7.92 -7.84 -19.43
CA SER A 267 -8.31 -7.28 -18.12
C SER A 267 -7.13 -7.17 -17.18
N ARG A 268 -7.21 -6.21 -16.27
CA ARG A 268 -6.27 -6.10 -15.14
C ARG A 268 -6.72 -6.97 -13.98
N ASP A 269 -5.77 -7.37 -13.14
CA ASP A 269 -6.05 -8.02 -11.85
C ASP A 269 -6.93 -7.11 -10.97
N VAL A 270 -6.65 -5.81 -10.95
CA VAL A 270 -7.44 -4.78 -10.25
C VAL A 270 -7.75 -3.65 -11.24
N ASP A 271 -9.03 -3.34 -11.42
CA ASP A 271 -9.46 -2.30 -12.37
C ASP A 271 -9.47 -0.90 -11.74
N CYS A 272 -9.77 -0.81 -10.45
CA CYS A 272 -9.84 0.46 -9.73
C CYS A 272 -9.39 0.31 -8.27
N VAL A 273 -8.62 1.28 -7.78
CA VAL A 273 -8.27 1.37 -6.36
C VAL A 273 -8.83 2.67 -5.81
N ILE A 274 -9.63 2.56 -4.75
CA ILE A 274 -10.17 3.68 -3.99
C ILE A 274 -9.56 3.67 -2.60
N THR A 275 -9.39 4.84 -2.02
CA THR A 275 -8.72 5.00 -0.73
C THR A 275 -9.68 5.35 0.40
N ALA A 276 -9.22 5.21 1.65
CA ALA A 276 -10.05 5.52 2.82
C ALA A 276 -10.54 6.98 2.82
N ILE A 277 -9.68 7.91 2.41
CA ILE A 277 -10.05 9.32 2.31
C ILE A 277 -10.98 9.63 1.13
N GLU A 278 -10.84 8.93 -0.01
CA GLU A 278 -11.79 9.06 -1.11
C GLU A 278 -13.18 8.54 -0.69
N LEU A 279 -13.26 7.44 0.04
CA LEU A 279 -14.53 6.97 0.61
C LEU A 279 -15.15 7.98 1.59
N GLU A 280 -14.34 8.61 2.45
CA GLU A 280 -14.84 9.68 3.33
C GLU A 280 -15.38 10.86 2.51
N GLN A 281 -14.67 11.28 1.45
CA GLN A 281 -15.11 12.35 0.56
C GLN A 281 -16.42 12.03 -0.15
N MET A 282 -16.59 10.79 -0.61
CA MET A 282 -17.84 10.31 -1.21
C MET A 282 -19.00 10.38 -0.20
N LEU A 283 -18.80 9.86 1.03
CA LEU A 283 -19.80 9.94 2.10
C LEU A 283 -20.21 11.38 2.42
N VAL A 284 -19.23 12.28 2.53
CA VAL A 284 -19.48 13.71 2.79
C VAL A 284 -20.23 14.36 1.64
N LYS A 285 -19.87 14.05 0.39
CA LYS A 285 -20.54 14.58 -0.81
C LYS A 285 -22.00 14.12 -0.90
N ASP A 286 -22.27 12.88 -0.50
CA ASP A 286 -23.63 12.32 -0.47
C ASP A 286 -24.45 12.80 0.74
N GLY A 287 -23.83 13.54 1.67
CA GLY A 287 -24.49 13.96 2.91
C GLY A 287 -24.78 12.80 3.88
N ILE A 288 -24.02 11.71 3.77
CA ILE A 288 -24.20 10.47 4.54
C ILE A 288 -23.13 10.41 5.64
N SER A 289 -23.56 10.15 6.86
CA SER A 289 -22.64 9.77 7.94
C SER A 289 -22.63 8.26 8.09
N LEU A 290 -21.45 7.63 8.08
CA LEU A 290 -21.33 6.17 8.02
C LEU A 290 -22.03 5.47 9.20
N ASP A 291 -22.02 6.10 10.38
CA ASP A 291 -22.66 5.61 11.60
C ASP A 291 -24.20 5.54 11.51
N THR A 292 -24.83 6.22 10.55
CA THR A 292 -26.29 6.20 10.39
C THR A 292 -26.78 5.07 9.47
N LEU A 293 -25.89 4.45 8.70
CA LEU A 293 -26.25 3.35 7.80
C LEU A 293 -26.59 2.06 8.55
N SER A 294 -27.44 1.22 7.96
CA SER A 294 -27.69 -0.13 8.46
C SER A 294 -26.47 -1.03 8.27
N ASN A 295 -26.34 -2.07 9.09
CA ASN A 295 -25.30 -3.08 8.91
C ASN A 295 -25.64 -3.98 7.71
N SER A 296 -24.63 -4.34 6.91
CA SER A 296 -24.71 -5.33 5.83
C SER A 296 -23.61 -6.38 5.98
N THR A 297 -23.63 -7.36 5.09
CA THR A 297 -22.76 -8.54 5.08
C THR A 297 -21.64 -8.45 4.05
N PHE A 298 -20.61 -9.28 4.21
CA PHE A 298 -19.61 -9.56 3.18
C PHE A 298 -19.95 -10.86 2.46
N SER A 299 -19.59 -10.96 1.18
CA SER A 299 -19.70 -12.17 0.37
C SER A 299 -18.49 -13.07 0.60
N GLN A 300 -18.67 -14.40 0.48
CA GLN A 300 -17.59 -15.40 0.59
C GLN A 300 -17.52 -16.27 -0.68
N PRO A 301 -17.01 -15.74 -1.80
CA PRO A 301 -16.97 -16.47 -3.09
C PRO A 301 -16.01 -17.67 -3.12
N TRP A 302 -15.25 -17.87 -2.03
CA TRP A 302 -14.28 -18.96 -1.87
C TRP A 302 -14.94 -20.26 -1.43
N LEU A 303 -16.17 -20.18 -0.90
CA LEU A 303 -16.96 -21.33 -0.52
C LEU A 303 -17.70 -21.84 -1.75
N LEU A 304 -17.58 -23.15 -2.03
CA LEU A 304 -18.17 -23.82 -3.20
C LEU A 304 -19.72 -23.89 -3.19
N LYS A 305 -20.40 -23.10 -2.34
CA LYS A 305 -21.86 -23.01 -2.29
C LYS A 305 -22.24 -21.55 -2.53
N ASP A 306 -23.11 -21.34 -3.51
CA ASP A 306 -23.50 -20.03 -4.03
C ASP A 306 -23.84 -19.02 -2.92
N ASP A 307 -23.32 -17.81 -3.09
CA ASP A 307 -23.70 -16.56 -2.42
C ASP A 307 -23.81 -16.61 -0.89
N GLN A 308 -22.85 -17.24 -0.22
CA GLN A 308 -22.78 -17.13 1.24
C GLN A 308 -22.36 -15.72 1.65
N GLU A 309 -23.32 -15.01 2.22
CA GLU A 309 -23.12 -13.76 2.92
C GLU A 309 -22.78 -14.04 4.39
N ILE A 310 -21.75 -13.38 4.91
CA ILE A 310 -21.29 -13.49 6.30
C ILE A 310 -21.29 -12.13 6.98
N SER A 311 -21.46 -12.13 8.29
CA SER A 311 -21.18 -10.95 9.10
C SER A 311 -19.68 -10.62 9.00
N PRO A 312 -19.30 -9.36 8.77
CA PRO A 312 -17.89 -8.98 8.70
C PRO A 312 -17.16 -9.29 10.01
N LEU A 313 -16.13 -10.14 9.92
CA LEU A 313 -15.23 -10.44 11.01
C LEU A 313 -13.80 -10.10 10.56
N LEU A 314 -13.28 -8.99 11.05
CA LEU A 314 -11.92 -8.57 10.73
C LEU A 314 -10.95 -9.33 11.61
N THR A 315 -9.95 -9.94 10.97
CA THR A 315 -8.84 -10.60 11.64
C THR A 315 -7.53 -9.89 11.30
N ARG A 316 -6.57 -9.97 12.20
CA ARG A 316 -5.22 -9.44 12.03
C ARG A 316 -4.19 -10.55 11.96
N HIS A 317 -3.05 -10.26 11.36
CA HIS A 317 -1.85 -11.07 11.53
C HIS A 317 -1.02 -10.55 12.70
N ILE A 318 -0.24 -11.45 13.33
CA ILE A 318 0.69 -11.09 14.40
C ILE A 318 1.80 -10.21 13.83
N GLY A 319 2.19 -9.15 14.56
CA GLY A 319 3.28 -8.26 14.17
C GLY A 319 2.76 -6.85 13.86
N SER A 320 3.30 -6.24 12.81
CA SER A 320 2.97 -4.86 12.41
C SER A 320 1.54 -4.74 11.83
N GLY A 321 0.94 -3.56 11.98
CA GLY A 321 -0.27 -3.16 11.23
C GLY A 321 -0.11 -3.07 9.71
N SER A 322 1.05 -3.49 9.17
CA SER A 322 1.35 -3.56 7.73
C SER A 322 1.32 -4.99 7.19
N GLY A 323 0.74 -5.93 7.95
CA GLY A 323 0.58 -7.34 7.56
C GLY A 323 1.49 -8.32 8.30
N GLY A 324 2.36 -7.85 9.20
CA GLY A 324 3.09 -8.73 10.12
C GLY A 324 4.09 -9.70 9.49
N TYR A 325 4.62 -9.39 8.31
CA TYR A 325 5.47 -10.30 7.54
C TYR A 325 6.76 -10.65 8.29
N ALA A 326 7.44 -9.67 8.89
CA ALA A 326 8.67 -9.90 9.64
C ALA A 326 8.44 -10.90 10.78
N ASP A 327 7.38 -10.74 11.56
CA ASP A 327 7.04 -11.62 12.68
C ASP A 327 6.69 -13.02 12.21
N HIS A 328 5.79 -13.13 11.21
CA HIS A 328 5.33 -14.41 10.68
C HIS A 328 6.48 -15.22 10.07
N ILE A 329 7.25 -14.60 9.16
CA ILE A 329 8.37 -15.27 8.49
C ILE A 329 9.46 -15.61 9.49
N PHE A 330 9.73 -14.76 10.49
CA PHE A 330 10.74 -15.07 11.51
C PHE A 330 10.33 -16.30 12.31
N LYS A 331 9.11 -16.33 12.85
CA LYS A 331 8.62 -17.47 13.65
C LYS A 331 8.60 -18.76 12.84
N TYR A 332 8.13 -18.71 11.60
CA TYR A 332 8.17 -19.86 10.70
C TYR A 332 9.61 -20.31 10.42
N ALA A 333 10.52 -19.38 10.16
CA ALA A 333 11.92 -19.70 9.91
C ALA A 333 12.61 -20.34 11.11
N VAL A 334 12.30 -19.92 12.33
CA VAL A 334 12.86 -20.55 13.53
C VAL A 334 12.43 -22.01 13.64
N LYS A 335 11.14 -22.26 13.42
CA LYS A 335 10.58 -23.61 13.44
C LYS A 335 11.14 -24.50 12.34
N GLU A 336 11.12 -24.02 11.11
CA GLU A 336 11.46 -24.79 9.92
C GLU A 336 12.98 -25.01 9.75
N LEU A 337 13.82 -24.08 10.21
CA LEU A 337 15.28 -24.18 10.06
C LEU A 337 15.99 -24.76 11.29
N PHE A 338 15.44 -24.54 12.49
CA PHE A 338 16.12 -24.89 13.73
C PHE A 338 15.30 -25.82 14.64
N GLY A 339 14.05 -26.13 14.30
CA GLY A 339 13.20 -27.01 15.11
C GLY A 339 12.80 -26.41 16.46
N GLU A 340 12.88 -25.08 16.58
CA GLU A 340 12.58 -24.34 17.80
C GLU A 340 11.28 -23.52 17.61
N GLU A 341 10.56 -23.23 18.70
CA GLU A 341 9.39 -22.35 18.66
C GLU A 341 9.61 -21.14 19.55
N ILE A 342 9.16 -19.97 19.08
CA ILE A 342 9.26 -18.70 19.80
C ILE A 342 7.87 -18.07 19.92
N GLU A 343 7.41 -17.92 21.15
CA GLU A 343 6.12 -17.29 21.43
C GLU A 343 6.18 -15.77 21.21
N ASN A 344 7.19 -15.11 21.78
CA ASN A 344 7.34 -13.65 21.76
C ASN A 344 8.61 -13.22 21.03
N LEU A 345 8.43 -12.38 20.00
CA LEU A 345 9.54 -11.80 19.25
C LEU A 345 9.84 -10.41 19.78
N GLU A 346 11.03 -10.23 20.34
CA GLU A 346 11.46 -8.94 20.86
C GLU A 346 12.18 -8.11 19.79
N TYR A 347 11.70 -6.90 19.57
CA TYR A 347 12.31 -5.94 18.66
C TYR A 347 13.10 -4.89 19.43
N LYS A 348 14.33 -4.66 19.00
CA LYS A 348 15.16 -3.55 19.46
C LYS A 348 15.05 -2.38 18.49
N ASN A 349 14.65 -1.22 19.00
CA ASN A 349 14.71 0.03 18.24
C ASN A 349 16.17 0.41 17.95
N LEU A 350 16.43 0.84 16.72
CA LEU A 350 17.75 1.28 16.30
C LEU A 350 17.85 2.80 16.39
N ARG A 351 17.73 3.49 15.26
CA ARG A 351 17.86 4.95 15.19
C ARG A 351 16.59 5.68 15.62
N ASN A 352 15.44 5.07 15.37
CA ASN A 352 14.11 5.59 15.64
C ASN A 352 13.13 4.40 15.75
N PRO A 353 11.88 4.61 16.22
CA PRO A 353 10.89 3.54 16.34
C PRO A 353 10.52 2.87 15.00
N ASP A 354 10.70 3.58 13.88
CA ASP A 354 10.44 3.10 12.52
C ASP A 354 11.58 2.26 11.92
N PHE A 355 12.67 2.05 12.67
CA PHE A 355 13.72 1.12 12.30
C PHE A 355 14.08 0.24 13.50
N ARG A 356 13.55 -0.98 13.49
CA ARG A 356 13.71 -1.96 14.57
C ARG A 356 14.20 -3.29 14.02
N GLU A 357 14.92 -4.05 14.84
CA GLU A 357 15.46 -5.37 14.47
C GLU A 357 15.18 -6.43 15.53
N ALA A 358 15.07 -7.67 15.05
CA ALA A 358 14.98 -8.86 15.88
C ALA A 358 16.09 -9.85 15.47
N VAL A 359 16.68 -10.51 16.47
CA VAL A 359 17.86 -11.36 16.28
C VAL A 359 17.64 -12.69 16.99
N LEU A 360 17.83 -13.80 16.28
CA LEU A 360 18.02 -15.11 16.89
C LEU A 360 19.53 -15.37 16.97
N GLU A 361 20.04 -15.53 18.18
CA GLU A 361 21.45 -15.82 18.44
C GLU A 361 21.55 -17.08 19.30
N LYS A 362 22.48 -17.98 18.94
CA LYS A 362 22.77 -19.22 19.67
C LYS A 362 24.27 -19.42 19.73
N ASP A 363 24.81 -19.68 20.92
CA ASP A 363 26.24 -19.89 21.17
C ASP A 363 27.14 -18.76 20.60
N GLY A 364 26.67 -17.51 20.66
CA GLY A 364 27.38 -16.34 20.12
C GLY A 364 27.30 -16.19 18.59
N VAL A 365 26.53 -17.04 17.90
CA VAL A 365 26.34 -17.02 16.45
C VAL A 365 24.94 -16.55 16.11
N VAL A 366 24.86 -15.51 15.28
CA VAL A 366 23.60 -14.97 14.77
C VAL A 366 23.04 -15.90 13.69
N LEU A 367 21.93 -16.57 14.00
CA LEU A 367 21.24 -17.50 13.11
C LEU A 367 20.26 -16.78 12.17
N LEU A 368 19.47 -15.86 12.72
CA LEU A 368 18.55 -14.99 11.99
C LEU A 368 18.69 -13.55 12.47
N ARG A 369 18.50 -12.63 11.53
CA ARG A 369 18.53 -11.19 11.79
C ARG A 369 17.55 -10.50 10.85
N PHE A 370 16.43 -10.07 11.40
CA PHE A 370 15.34 -9.46 10.65
C PHE A 370 15.24 -7.99 11.05
N ALA A 371 14.73 -7.17 10.14
CA ALA A 371 14.43 -5.78 10.44
C ALA A 371 13.08 -5.36 9.86
N ILE A 372 12.50 -4.34 10.48
CA ILE A 372 11.39 -3.54 9.94
C ILE A 372 11.95 -2.14 9.71
N ALA A 373 11.84 -1.64 8.48
CA ALA A 373 12.34 -0.33 8.06
C ALA A 373 11.21 0.46 7.38
N ASN A 374 10.59 1.34 8.14
CA ASN A 374 9.53 2.23 7.69
C ASN A 374 10.09 3.62 7.35
N GLY A 375 9.56 4.26 6.31
CA GLY A 375 9.95 5.62 5.91
C GLY A 375 11.19 5.69 5.01
N PHE A 376 11.14 6.54 3.99
CA PHE A 376 12.21 6.67 2.99
C PHE A 376 13.61 6.96 3.55
N LYS A 377 13.71 7.70 4.66
CA LYS A 377 14.99 7.93 5.33
C LYS A 377 15.63 6.62 5.79
N ASN A 378 14.85 5.72 6.40
CA ASN A 378 15.34 4.41 6.83
C ASN A 378 15.64 3.52 5.62
N ILE A 379 14.79 3.55 4.59
CA ILE A 379 14.99 2.83 3.33
C ILE A 379 16.30 3.23 2.64
N GLN A 380 16.56 4.52 2.47
CA GLN A 380 17.79 5.02 1.84
C GLN A 380 19.03 4.55 2.61
N ASN A 381 18.98 4.59 3.94
CA ASN A 381 20.06 4.10 4.79
C ASN A 381 20.28 2.59 4.64
N LEU A 382 19.21 1.80 4.60
CA LEU A 382 19.26 0.36 4.35
C LEU A 382 19.90 0.06 2.99
N VAL A 383 19.42 0.71 1.92
CA VAL A 383 19.93 0.50 0.56
C VAL A 383 21.41 0.90 0.48
N GLN A 384 21.82 2.01 1.10
CA GLN A 384 23.24 2.40 1.13
C GLN A 384 24.12 1.37 1.86
N LYS A 385 23.63 0.77 2.95
CA LYS A 385 24.34 -0.32 3.65
C LYS A 385 24.46 -1.56 2.77
N LEU A 386 23.37 -1.93 2.08
CA LEU A 386 23.34 -3.05 1.15
C LEU A 386 24.33 -2.83 0.00
N LYS A 387 24.32 -1.65 -0.61
CA LYS A 387 25.27 -1.23 -1.68
C LYS A 387 26.74 -1.33 -1.28
N ARG A 388 27.04 -1.14 0.00
CA ARG A 388 28.40 -1.21 0.54
C ARG A 388 28.79 -2.62 1.01
N GLY A 389 27.91 -3.62 0.84
CA GLY A 389 28.13 -4.97 1.38
C GLY A 389 28.15 -5.02 2.91
N LYS A 390 27.50 -4.07 3.59
CA LYS A 390 27.48 -3.93 5.06
C LYS A 390 26.12 -4.28 5.68
N SER A 391 25.22 -4.89 4.91
CA SER A 391 23.96 -5.39 5.43
C SER A 391 24.15 -6.81 5.94
N ASN A 392 23.82 -7.02 7.21
CA ASN A 392 23.89 -8.34 7.87
C ASN A 392 22.48 -8.92 8.10
N TYR A 393 21.45 -8.33 7.49
CA TYR A 393 20.08 -8.80 7.60
C TYR A 393 19.85 -10.01 6.69
N HIS A 394 19.02 -10.93 7.14
CA HIS A 394 18.51 -12.03 6.34
C HIS A 394 17.16 -11.65 5.70
N TYR A 395 16.33 -10.90 6.40
CA TYR A 395 15.07 -10.37 5.89
C TYR A 395 14.85 -8.94 6.35
N VAL A 396 14.21 -8.12 5.51
CA VAL A 396 13.77 -6.79 5.89
C VAL A 396 12.35 -6.52 5.37
N GLU A 397 11.43 -6.24 6.28
CA GLU A 397 10.13 -5.65 5.96
C GLU A 397 10.31 -4.16 5.69
N VAL A 398 9.87 -3.70 4.52
CA VAL A 398 10.13 -2.34 4.04
C VAL A 398 8.81 -1.66 3.71
N MET A 399 8.53 -0.52 4.37
CA MET A 399 7.34 0.28 4.13
C MET A 399 7.73 1.73 3.84
N ALA A 400 7.17 2.32 2.78
CA ALA A 400 7.49 3.69 2.37
C ALA A 400 7.00 4.75 3.38
N CYS A 401 5.88 4.49 4.05
CA CYS A 401 5.29 5.40 5.04
C CYS A 401 5.90 5.17 6.44
N PRO A 402 6.20 6.23 7.21
CA PRO A 402 6.43 6.14 8.65
C PRO A 402 5.25 5.48 9.34
N SER A 403 5.48 4.64 10.36
CA SER A 403 4.47 3.79 11.01
C SER A 403 3.76 2.78 10.09
N GLY A 404 4.24 2.58 8.87
CA GLY A 404 3.70 1.58 7.93
C GLY A 404 2.29 1.91 7.42
N CYS A 405 1.53 0.88 7.03
CA CYS A 405 0.26 1.02 6.30
C CYS A 405 -0.87 1.68 7.11
N LEU A 406 -0.84 1.60 8.45
CA LEU A 406 -1.83 2.28 9.29
C LEU A 406 -1.75 3.80 9.16
N ASN A 407 -0.56 4.33 8.83
CA ASN A 407 -0.31 5.73 8.50
C ASN A 407 -0.08 5.92 6.99
N GLY A 408 -0.73 5.09 6.17
CA GLY A 408 -0.69 5.22 4.72
C GLY A 408 -1.14 6.60 4.25
N GLY A 409 -0.52 7.12 3.19
CA GLY A 409 -0.72 8.49 2.73
C GLY A 409 -2.16 8.85 2.30
N ALA A 410 -3.01 7.83 2.11
CA ALA A 410 -4.41 7.96 1.70
C ALA A 410 -5.41 7.51 2.78
N GLN A 411 -4.95 7.39 4.03
CA GLN A 411 -5.82 7.23 5.19
C GLN A 411 -6.60 8.52 5.47
N VAL A 412 -7.71 8.40 6.19
CA VAL A 412 -8.49 9.56 6.63
C VAL A 412 -7.62 10.45 7.52
N ARG A 413 -7.68 11.76 7.29
CA ARG A 413 -6.87 12.73 8.06
C ARG A 413 -7.39 12.85 9.50
N PRO A 414 -6.50 13.11 10.48
CA PRO A 414 -6.91 13.40 11.84
C PRO A 414 -7.88 14.59 11.89
N LYS A 415 -8.84 14.54 12.83
CA LYS A 415 -9.69 15.68 13.20
C LYS A 415 -9.32 16.21 14.59
N ASP A 416 -9.83 17.39 14.91
CA ASP A 416 -9.92 17.91 16.29
C ASP A 416 -8.59 18.02 17.03
N GLY A 417 -7.56 18.54 16.36
CA GLY A 417 -6.24 18.77 16.97
C GLY A 417 -5.42 17.51 17.25
N THR A 418 -5.94 16.32 16.93
CA THR A 418 -5.20 15.06 17.04
C THR A 418 -4.01 15.06 16.07
N SER A 419 -2.82 14.73 16.56
CA SER A 419 -1.64 14.58 15.70
C SER A 419 -1.71 13.30 14.86
N VAL A 420 -0.99 13.29 13.74
CA VAL A 420 -0.85 12.08 12.89
C VAL A 420 -0.29 10.90 13.69
N LYS A 421 0.64 11.17 14.62
CA LYS A 421 1.26 10.16 15.48
C LYS A 421 0.25 9.55 16.45
N GLU A 422 -0.58 10.37 17.08
CA GLU A 422 -1.64 9.88 17.99
C GLU A 422 -2.67 9.04 17.25
N LEU A 423 -3.08 9.45 16.04
CA LEU A 423 -3.97 8.66 15.21
C LEU A 423 -3.34 7.31 14.85
N ALA A 424 -2.07 7.30 14.44
CA ALA A 424 -1.36 6.06 14.13
C ALA A 424 -1.29 5.11 15.33
N SER A 425 -1.00 5.62 16.54
CA SER A 425 -1.01 4.81 17.77
C SER A 425 -2.40 4.23 18.06
N LYS A 426 -3.46 5.03 17.93
CA LYS A 426 -4.84 4.57 18.14
C LYS A 426 -5.23 3.48 17.13
N LEU A 427 -4.80 3.61 15.88
CA LEU A 427 -5.03 2.60 14.85
C LEU A 427 -4.25 1.31 15.13
N GLU A 428 -3.03 1.41 15.66
CA GLU A 428 -2.22 0.25 16.06
C GLU A 428 -2.85 -0.48 17.25
N GLU A 429 -3.36 0.25 18.25
CA GLU A 429 -4.12 -0.34 19.37
C GLU A 429 -5.39 -1.05 18.87
N LEU A 430 -6.13 -0.40 17.98
CA LEU A 430 -7.34 -0.98 17.40
C LEU A 430 -7.02 -2.22 16.56
N TYR A 431 -5.97 -2.17 15.74
CA TYR A 431 -5.47 -3.31 14.99
C TYR A 431 -5.14 -4.46 15.95
N ASN A 432 -4.37 -4.22 17.00
CA ASN A 432 -3.96 -5.25 17.96
C ASN A 432 -5.12 -5.85 18.79
N SER A 433 -6.24 -5.14 18.91
CA SER A 433 -7.46 -5.63 19.57
C SER A 433 -8.22 -6.68 18.76
N LEU A 434 -7.96 -6.79 17.45
CA LEU A 434 -8.66 -7.74 16.58
C LEU A 434 -8.24 -9.20 16.83
N PRO A 435 -9.14 -10.17 16.56
CA PRO A 435 -8.80 -11.59 16.55
C PRO A 435 -7.63 -11.90 15.62
N VAL A 436 -6.78 -12.84 16.02
CA VAL A 436 -5.59 -13.22 15.25
C VAL A 436 -5.95 -14.29 14.23
N ALA A 437 -5.62 -14.05 12.95
CA ALA A 437 -5.62 -15.06 11.89
C ALA A 437 -4.34 -15.89 11.94
N ILE A 438 -4.48 -17.19 11.72
CA ILE A 438 -3.37 -18.14 11.58
C ILE A 438 -3.44 -18.72 10.16
N PRO A 439 -2.61 -18.21 9.21
CA PRO A 439 -2.70 -18.59 7.81
C PRO A 439 -2.65 -20.11 7.56
N GLU A 440 -1.81 -20.84 8.31
CA GLU A 440 -1.64 -22.29 8.21
C GLU A 440 -2.89 -23.09 8.63
N GLN A 441 -3.79 -22.48 9.40
CA GLN A 441 -5.04 -23.10 9.86
C GLN A 441 -6.24 -22.69 9.00
N ASN A 442 -6.05 -21.82 8.01
CA ASN A 442 -7.13 -21.38 7.14
C ASN A 442 -7.52 -22.48 6.13
N GLU A 443 -8.63 -23.15 6.42
CA GLU A 443 -9.16 -24.24 5.57
C GLU A 443 -9.57 -23.78 4.16
N LEU A 444 -9.94 -22.50 3.97
CA LEU A 444 -10.23 -21.96 2.64
C LEU A 444 -8.96 -21.86 1.80
N VAL A 445 -7.87 -21.37 2.40
CA VAL A 445 -6.57 -21.26 1.76
C VAL A 445 -6.04 -22.63 1.37
N LYS A 446 -6.14 -23.63 2.26
CA LYS A 446 -5.78 -25.02 1.94
C LYS A 446 -6.56 -25.57 0.74
N LYS A 447 -7.88 -25.37 0.73
CA LYS A 447 -8.73 -25.77 -0.40
C LYS A 447 -8.34 -25.09 -1.70
N LEU A 448 -8.01 -23.80 -1.68
CA LEU A 448 -7.55 -23.09 -2.87
C LEU A 448 -6.21 -23.64 -3.38
N TYR A 449 -5.27 -23.97 -2.49
CA TYR A 449 -4.05 -24.66 -2.90
C TYR A 449 -4.35 -26.00 -3.57
N ASP A 450 -5.11 -26.86 -2.91
CA ASP A 450 -5.32 -28.25 -3.35
C ASP A 450 -6.19 -28.36 -4.60
N SER A 451 -7.31 -27.63 -4.64
CA SER A 451 -8.32 -27.76 -5.71
C SER A 451 -8.05 -26.88 -6.91
N TRP A 452 -7.40 -25.72 -6.71
CA TRP A 452 -7.26 -24.72 -7.76
C TRP A 452 -5.83 -24.48 -8.19
N LEU A 453 -4.93 -24.17 -7.25
CA LEU A 453 -3.54 -23.87 -7.56
C LEU A 453 -2.75 -25.13 -7.92
N GLY A 454 -3.26 -26.33 -7.64
CA GLY A 454 -2.59 -27.58 -7.96
C GLY A 454 -1.43 -27.91 -7.02
N GLY A 455 -1.51 -27.43 -5.77
CA GLY A 455 -0.51 -27.59 -4.73
C GLY A 455 0.22 -26.29 -4.37
N GLN A 456 1.01 -26.39 -3.31
CA GLN A 456 1.74 -25.27 -2.70
C GLN A 456 3.03 -24.87 -3.44
N GLU A 457 3.56 -25.72 -4.30
CA GLU A 457 4.81 -25.52 -5.06
C GLU A 457 4.59 -25.82 -6.56
N SER A 458 3.42 -25.51 -7.08
CA SER A 458 3.09 -25.78 -8.48
C SER A 458 3.50 -24.63 -9.41
N ASP A 459 3.68 -24.92 -10.70
CA ASP A 459 3.90 -23.88 -11.70
C ASP A 459 2.77 -22.85 -11.72
N LYS A 460 1.54 -23.30 -11.43
CA LYS A 460 0.37 -22.44 -11.37
C LYS A 460 0.38 -21.55 -10.14
N SER A 461 0.76 -22.04 -8.95
CA SER A 461 0.90 -21.18 -7.76
C SER A 461 1.97 -20.11 -8.01
N SER A 462 3.09 -20.49 -8.62
CA SER A 462 4.13 -19.54 -9.01
C SER A 462 3.62 -18.48 -9.98
N ALA A 463 2.97 -18.87 -11.08
CA ALA A 463 2.46 -17.95 -12.09
C ALA A 463 1.37 -17.00 -11.57
N VAL A 464 0.53 -17.47 -10.64
CA VAL A 464 -0.60 -16.70 -10.10
C VAL A 464 -0.18 -15.80 -8.95
N LEU A 465 0.66 -16.28 -8.04
CA LEU A 465 0.96 -15.62 -6.77
C LEU A 465 2.31 -14.87 -6.76
N HIS A 466 3.15 -15.03 -7.79
CA HIS A 466 4.44 -14.34 -7.88
C HIS A 466 4.49 -13.39 -9.07
N THR A 467 5.44 -12.47 -9.02
CA THR A 467 5.73 -11.49 -10.06
C THR A 467 7.24 -11.26 -10.16
N GLN A 468 7.62 -10.43 -11.13
CA GLN A 468 9.00 -10.00 -11.34
C GLN A 468 9.05 -8.47 -11.35
N TYR A 469 10.23 -7.92 -11.11
CA TYR A 469 10.47 -6.49 -11.09
C TYR A 469 11.50 -6.12 -12.14
N HIS A 470 11.31 -4.98 -12.77
CA HIS A 470 12.10 -4.54 -13.91
C HIS A 470 12.68 -3.15 -13.65
N ALA A 471 13.95 -2.95 -14.02
CA ALA A 471 14.56 -1.64 -13.92
C ALA A 471 13.88 -0.70 -14.92
N VAL A 472 13.46 0.49 -14.46
CA VAL A 472 12.91 1.50 -15.36
C VAL A 472 14.08 2.16 -16.10
N GLU A 473 14.10 2.02 -17.41
CA GLU A 473 15.08 2.72 -18.24
C GLU A 473 14.88 4.22 -18.09
N LYS A 474 15.88 4.91 -17.52
CA LYS A 474 15.90 6.37 -17.55
C LYS A 474 16.14 6.77 -18.99
N ILE A 475 15.12 7.33 -19.64
CA ILE A 475 15.31 8.10 -20.86
C ILE A 475 16.21 9.27 -20.46
N ALA A 476 17.51 9.12 -20.67
CA ALA A 476 18.43 10.23 -20.55
C ALA A 476 17.99 11.23 -21.61
N ASN A 477 17.26 12.27 -21.21
CA ASN A 477 17.12 13.45 -22.04
C ASN A 477 18.55 13.93 -22.31
N ALA A 478 19.03 13.63 -23.51
CA ALA A 478 20.29 14.09 -24.05
C ALA A 478 20.20 15.60 -24.30
N PHE A 479 20.11 16.38 -23.22
CA PHE A 479 20.36 17.81 -23.21
C PHE A 479 21.40 18.10 -22.12
N ASN A 480 22.54 17.40 -22.21
CA ASN A 480 23.81 17.96 -21.75
C ASN A 480 24.18 19.10 -22.70
N ILE A 481 23.50 20.25 -22.56
CA ILE A 481 24.02 21.51 -23.07
C ILE A 481 25.19 21.85 -22.15
N LYS A 482 26.41 21.57 -22.65
CA LYS A 482 27.63 22.12 -22.07
C LYS A 482 27.54 23.64 -22.19
N TRP A 483 27.49 24.34 -21.06
CA TRP A 483 27.83 25.75 -20.99
C TRP A 483 29.35 25.92 -20.91
#